data_AF-A0A3D1ZHP0-F1
#
_entry.id   AF-A0A3D1ZHP0-F1
#
_cell.length_a   1.000
_cell.length_b   1.000
_cell.length_c   1.000
_cell.angle_alpha   90.00
_cell.angle_beta   90.00
_cell.angle_gamma   90.00
#
_symmetry.space_group_name_H-M   'P 1'
#
loop_
_entity.id
_entity.type
_entity.pdbx_description
1 polymer ?
#
loop_
_entity_poly.entity_id
_entity_poly.type
_entity_poly.pdbx_seq_one_letter_code
_entity_poly.pdbx_strand_id
1 'polypeptide(L)' 'GSFGSIVYTTDGGVNWKSQVTGTDEILRGVAFTDSDTGWIVGDMGTILKFTGR' A
#
# COMPACT_ATOMS: atom_id res chain seq x y z
N GLY A 1 -4.78 6.99 -0.28
CA GLY A 1 -4.06 7.84 -1.23
C GLY A 1 -4.92 8.06 -2.46
N SER A 2 -4.75 9.17 -3.15
CA SER A 2 -5.37 9.42 -4.46
C SER A 2 -4.57 8.74 -5.57
N PHE A 3 -5.21 8.44 -6.72
CA PHE A 3 -4.56 7.83 -7.89
C PHE A 3 -3.81 6.52 -7.57
N GLY A 4 -4.38 5.67 -6.72
CA GLY A 4 -3.77 4.39 -6.35
C GLY A 4 -2.36 4.47 -5.75
N SER A 5 -1.93 5.62 -5.24
CA SER A 5 -0.56 5.81 -4.79
C SER A 5 -0.29 5.08 -3.46
N ILE A 6 0.74 4.23 -3.47
CA ILE A 6 1.32 3.60 -2.28
C ILE A 6 2.81 3.92 -2.21
N VAL A 7 3.26 4.31 -1.02
CA VAL A 7 4.67 4.40 -0.67
C VAL A 7 4.94 3.55 0.56
N TYR A 8 6.13 2.96 0.63
CA TYR A 8 6.58 2.17 1.78
C TYR A 8 8.01 2.53 2.16
N THR A 9 8.37 2.22 3.40
CA THR A 9 9.70 2.42 3.97
C THR A 9 10.16 1.12 4.62
N THR A 10 11.47 0.89 4.63
CA THR A 10 12.12 -0.22 5.33
C THR A 10 13.12 0.27 6.37
N ASP A 11 13.21 1.58 6.58
CA ASP A 11 14.21 2.23 7.43
C ASP A 11 13.57 3.21 8.43
N GLY A 12 12.33 2.93 8.84
CA GLY A 12 11.62 3.73 9.83
C GLY A 12 11.14 5.10 9.33
N GLY A 13 11.00 5.26 8.01
CA GLY A 13 10.48 6.48 7.39
C GLY A 13 11.56 7.47 6.95
N VAL A 14 12.84 7.08 6.97
CA VAL A 14 13.95 7.92 6.48
C VAL A 14 13.90 8.00 4.96
N ASN A 15 13.71 6.86 4.28
CA ASN A 15 13.51 6.78 2.84
C ASN A 15 12.16 6.13 2.51
N TRP A 16 11.53 6.66 1.46
CA TRP A 16 10.25 6.18 0.95
C TRP A 16 10.42 5.72 -0.50
N LYS A 17 9.88 4.55 -0.80
CA LYS A 17 9.85 3.96 -2.14
C LYS A 17 8.41 3.92 -2.62
N SER A 18 8.19 4.29 -3.88
CA SER A 18 6.87 4.13 -4.52
C SER A 18 6.64 2.67 -4.89
N GLN A 19 5.43 2.20 -4.68
CA GLN A 19 4.98 0.88 -5.11
C GLN A 19 3.95 1.04 -6.23
N VAL A 20 4.18 0.34 -7.34
CA VAL A 20 3.20 0.27 -8.43
C VAL A 20 2.04 -0.62 -7.99
N THR A 21 0.81 -0.12 -8.09
CA THR A 21 -0.40 -0.79 -7.57
C THR A 21 -1.28 -1.39 -8.66
N GLY A 22 -1.12 -0.93 -9.91
CA GLY A 22 -1.93 -1.38 -11.06
C GLY A 22 -3.36 -0.84 -11.04
N THR A 23 -3.67 0.15 -10.21
CA THR A 23 -4.98 0.81 -10.12
C THR A 23 -4.79 2.30 -9.87
N ASP A 24 -5.74 3.11 -10.34
CA ASP A 24 -5.81 4.55 -10.04
C ASP A 24 -6.88 4.85 -8.97
N GLU A 25 -7.54 3.82 -8.43
CA GLU A 25 -8.61 3.98 -7.45
C GLU A 25 -8.12 4.63 -6.15
N ILE A 26 -9.03 5.33 -5.48
CA ILE A 26 -8.72 5.95 -4.19
C ILE A 26 -8.57 4.84 -3.13
N LEU A 27 -7.40 4.81 -2.49
CA LEU A 27 -7.10 3.89 -1.42
C LEU A 27 -7.49 4.51 -0.08
N ARG A 28 -8.32 3.80 0.71
CA ARG A 28 -8.98 4.32 1.91
C ARG A 28 -8.41 3.78 3.22
N GLY A 29 -7.86 2.58 3.21
CA GLY A 29 -7.39 1.93 4.43
C GLY A 29 -6.24 0.98 4.17
N VAL A 30 -5.42 0.77 5.19
CA VAL A 30 -4.32 -0.19 5.20
C VAL A 30 -4.29 -0.88 6.56
N ALA A 31 -4.02 -2.19 6.56
CA ALA A 31 -3.81 -2.98 7.75
C ALA A 31 -2.69 -4.00 7.51
N PHE A 32 -1.91 -4.30 8.55
CA PHE A 32 -0.80 -5.25 8.51
C PHE A 32 -1.06 -6.40 9.47
N THR A 33 -0.81 -7.63 9.02
CA THR A 33 -0.85 -8.82 9.89
C THR A 33 0.49 -9.07 10.57
N ASP A 34 1.57 -8.61 9.94
CA ASP A 34 2.95 -8.67 10.41
C ASP A 34 3.80 -7.60 9.68
N SER A 35 5.11 -7.59 9.89
CA SER A 35 6.02 -6.62 9.24
C SER A 35 6.10 -6.77 7.73
N ASP A 36 5.78 -7.95 7.20
CA ASP A 36 5.97 -8.30 5.80
C ASP A 36 4.65 -8.46 5.06
N THR A 37 3.51 -8.59 5.73
CA THR A 37 2.22 -8.84 5.08
C THR A 37 1.20 -7.78 5.47
N GLY A 38 0.64 -7.13 4.46
CA GLY A 38 -0.40 -6.13 4.64
C GLY A 38 -1.43 -6.11 3.52
N TRP A 39 -2.54 -5.45 3.78
CA TRP A 39 -3.68 -5.32 2.88
C TRP A 39 -4.10 -3.86 2.80
N ILE A 40 -4.39 -3.42 1.57
CA ILE A 40 -4.90 -2.07 1.28
C ILE A 40 -6.27 -2.22 0.64
N VAL A 41 -7.23 -1.42 1.10
CA VAL A 41 -8.59 -1.38 0.55
C VAL A 41 -8.88 0.00 -0.03
N GLY A 42 -9.66 0.05 -1.11
CA GLY A 42 -10.01 1.27 -1.81
C GLY A 42 -11.39 1.24 -2.44
N ASP A 43 -11.66 2.26 -3.24
CA ASP A 43 -12.90 2.37 -4.01
C ASP A 43 -13.08 1.25 -5.04
N MET A 44 -14.31 1.09 -5.50
CA MET A 44 -14.73 0.08 -6.50
C MET A 44 -14.36 -1.37 -6.12
N GLY A 45 -14.25 -1.67 -4.82
CA GLY A 45 -13.90 -3.01 -4.34
C GLY A 45 -12.41 -3.33 -4.47
N THR A 46 -11.54 -2.33 -4.62
CA THR A 46 -10.10 -2.51 -4.72
C THR A 46 -9.55 -3.15 -3.45
N ILE A 47 -8.85 -4.28 -3.61
CA ILE A 47 -8.09 -4.94 -2.55
C ILE A 47 -6.70 -5.25 -3.09
N LEU A 48 -5.67 -4.71 -2.43
CA LEU A 48 -4.27 -4.92 -2.79
C LEU A 48 -3.55 -5.65 -1.66
N LYS A 49 -2.63 -6.54 -2.00
CA LYS A 49 -1.75 -7.23 -1.05
C LYS A 49 -0.34 -6.63 -1.11
N PHE A 50 0.19 -6.28 0.06
CA PHE A 50 1.59 -5.95 0.25
C PHE A 50 2.36 -7.18 0.73
N THR A 51 3.57 -7.37 0.21
CA THR A 51 4.52 -8.38 0.70
C THR A 51 5.92 -7.78 0.75
N GLY A 52 6.42 -7.53 1.96
CA GLY A 52 7.79 -7.11 2.24
C GLY A 52 8.76 -8.18 1.75
N ARG A 53 9.80 -7.75 1.05
CA ARG A 53 10.95 -8.58 0.66
C ARG A 53 12.22 -7.87 1.10
#